data_AF-F6M2M7-F1
#
_entry.id   AF-F6M2M7-F1
#
_cell.length_a   1.000
_cell.length_b   1.000
_cell.length_c   1.000
_cell.angle_alpha   90.00
_cell.angle_beta   90.00
_cell.angle_gamma   90.00
#
_symmetry.space_group_name_H-M   'P 1'
#
loop_
_entity.id
_entity.type
_entity.pdbx_description
1 polymer ?
#
loop_
_entity_poly.entity_id
_entity_poly.type
_entity_poly.pdbx_seq_one_letter_code
_entity_poly.pdbx_strand_id
1 'polypeptide(L)'
;ATCITLTAMSGDRCYVTVYPLKSLRHRTPKVAMIVSICIWIGSFILSSPILLYQRLEEGYWYGPRQYCMERFPSKTHERAFILYQFIAAYLLPVLTISFCYTLMVKRVGQPTVEPVDNNYQVNLLSERTISIRSKVSKMVVVIGLLFAICWGSIQIFVLFQ
;
A
#
# COMPACT_ATOMS: atom_id res chain seq x y z
N ALA A 1 4.56 7.02 -3.76
CA ALA A 1 3.64 7.51 -2.72
C ALA A 1 2.41 6.62 -2.56
N THR A 2 1.52 6.52 -3.56
CA THR A 2 0.23 5.81 -3.44
C THR A 2 0.34 4.38 -2.88
N CYS A 3 1.23 3.55 -3.42
CA CYS A 3 1.44 2.17 -2.94
C CYS A 3 1.90 2.10 -1.47
N ILE A 4 2.85 2.96 -1.06
CA ILE A 4 3.33 3.03 0.33
C ILE A 4 2.21 3.52 1.26
N THR A 5 1.43 4.52 0.85
CA THR A 5 0.27 5.01 1.61
C THR A 5 -0.78 3.91 1.79
N LEU A 6 -1.14 3.19 0.73
CA LEU A 6 -2.08 2.07 0.81
C LEU A 6 -1.57 0.96 1.73
N THR A 7 -0.27 0.68 1.69
CA THR A 7 0.39 -0.29 2.58
C THR A 7 0.29 0.16 4.04
N ALA A 8 0.61 1.42 4.32
CA ALA A 8 0.51 1.99 5.67
C ALA A 8 -0.93 2.02 6.19
N MET A 9 -1.90 2.40 5.35
CA MET A 9 -3.32 2.36 5.68
C MET A 9 -3.79 0.94 5.99
N SER A 10 -3.37 -0.05 5.18
CA SER A 10 -3.72 -1.46 5.38
C SER A 10 -3.12 -2.00 6.68
N GLY A 11 -1.85 -1.69 6.95
CA GLY A 11 -1.16 -2.04 8.20
C GLY A 11 -1.84 -1.43 9.43
N ASP A 12 -2.22 -0.16 9.37
CA ASP A 12 -2.99 0.51 10.42
C ASP A 12 -4.33 -0.19 10.69
N ARG A 13 -5.08 -0.58 9.64
CA ARG A 13 -6.34 -1.35 9.82
C ARG A 13 -6.10 -2.73 10.41
N CYS A 14 -5.05 -3.41 9.98
CA CYS A 14 -4.68 -4.71 10.54
C CYS A 14 -4.32 -4.57 12.03
N TYR A 15 -3.50 -3.58 12.38
CA TYR A 15 -3.11 -3.32 13.77
C TYR A 15 -4.32 -3.02 14.67
N VAL A 16 -5.27 -2.21 14.19
CA VAL A 16 -6.52 -1.91 14.91
C VAL A 16 -7.38 -3.16 15.10
N THR A 17 -7.43 -4.05 14.10
CA THR A 17 -8.25 -5.26 14.18
C THR A 17 -7.65 -6.30 15.13
N VAL A 18 -6.32 -6.47 15.10
CA VAL A 18 -5.64 -7.46 15.95
C VAL A 18 -5.46 -6.96 17.38
N TYR A 19 -5.21 -5.66 17.59
CA TYR A 19 -4.90 -5.06 18.89
C TYR A 19 -5.80 -3.85 19.24
N PRO A 20 -7.12 -4.04 19.42
CA PRO A 20 -8.07 -2.94 19.59
C PRO A 20 -7.78 -2.04 20.81
N LEU A 21 -7.31 -2.61 21.93
CA LEU A 21 -6.97 -1.85 23.14
C LEU A 21 -5.66 -1.07 22.99
N LYS A 22 -4.68 -1.62 22.27
CA LYS A 22 -3.37 -0.99 22.06
C LYS A 22 -3.46 0.12 21.00
N SER A 23 -4.34 -0.04 20.01
CA SER A 23 -4.57 0.95 18.95
C SER A 23 -5.13 2.28 19.46
N LEU A 24 -5.95 2.26 20.51
CA LEU A 24 -6.51 3.46 21.15
C LEU A 24 -5.41 4.38 21.70
N ARG A 25 -4.33 3.79 22.24
CA ARG A 25 -3.19 4.55 22.78
C ARG A 25 -2.21 5.00 21.71
N HIS A 26 -2.12 4.29 20.58
CA HIS A 26 -1.11 4.54 19.56
C HIS A 26 -1.54 5.57 18.49
N ARG A 27 -2.84 5.74 18.26
CA ARG A 27 -3.38 6.71 17.28
C ARG A 27 -3.33 8.13 17.80
N THR A 28 -2.15 8.75 17.68
CA THR A 28 -1.99 10.19 17.87
C THR A 28 -1.72 10.87 16.53
N PRO A 29 -2.16 12.13 16.34
CA PRO A 29 -1.85 12.90 15.13
C PRO A 29 -0.33 13.02 14.89
N LYS A 30 0.46 13.02 15.97
CA LYS A 30 1.93 12.99 15.90
C LYS A 30 2.46 11.75 15.18
N VAL A 31 1.96 10.56 15.53
CA VAL A 31 2.35 9.30 14.86
C VAL A 31 1.93 9.31 13.40
N ALA A 32 0.72 9.77 13.08
CA ALA A 32 0.24 9.87 11.69
C ALA A 32 1.09 10.85 10.85
N MET A 33 1.53 11.95 11.45
CA MET A 33 2.44 12.91 10.80
C MET A 33 3.80 12.29 10.53
N ILE A 34 4.40 11.59 11.51
CA ILE A 34 5.68 10.89 11.35
C ILE A 34 5.58 9.85 10.23
N VAL A 35 4.54 9.01 10.24
CA VAL A 35 4.31 8.01 9.19
C VAL A 35 4.18 8.67 7.82
N SER A 36 3.46 9.79 7.73
CA SER A 36 3.32 10.54 6.48
C SER A 36 4.65 11.08 5.97
N ILE A 37 5.48 11.65 6.85
CA ILE A 37 6.82 12.14 6.49
C ILE A 37 7.70 10.97 6.00
N CYS A 38 7.66 9.82 6.68
CA CYS A 38 8.37 8.63 6.24
C CYS A 38 7.89 8.14 4.87
N ILE A 39 6.58 8.18 4.59
CA ILE A 39 6.02 7.83 3.27
C ILE A 39 6.55 8.76 2.19
N TRP A 40 6.60 10.06 2.45
CA TRP A 40 7.14 11.05 1.52
C TRP A 40 8.62 10.81 1.24
N ILE A 41 9.45 10.70 2.29
CA ILE A 41 10.88 10.45 2.16
C ILE A 41 11.13 9.12 1.43
N GLY A 42 10.44 8.04 1.83
CA GLY A 42 10.54 6.76 1.15
C GLY A 42 10.13 6.83 -0.31
N SER A 43 9.09 7.61 -0.63
CA SER A 43 8.67 7.83 -2.03
C SER A 43 9.72 8.55 -2.84
N PHE A 44 10.39 9.57 -2.27
CA PHE A 44 11.50 10.25 -2.94
C PHE A 44 12.67 9.31 -3.19
N ILE A 45 13.02 8.48 -2.19
CA ILE A 45 14.10 7.50 -2.33
C ILE A 45 13.78 6.50 -3.44
N LEU A 46 12.58 5.91 -3.45
CA LEU A 46 12.17 4.96 -4.49
C LEU A 46 12.12 5.61 -5.88
N SER A 47 11.77 6.90 -5.97
CA SER A 47 11.68 7.62 -7.24
C SER A 47 13.03 8.18 -7.72
N SER A 48 14.02 8.29 -6.83
CA SER A 48 15.33 8.87 -7.16
C SER A 48 16.07 8.18 -8.31
N PRO A 49 16.05 6.83 -8.48
CA PRO A 49 16.79 6.21 -9.56
C PRO A 49 16.14 6.50 -10.93
N ILE A 50 14.82 6.66 -11.00
CA ILE A 50 14.11 7.07 -12.23
C ILE A 50 14.70 8.37 -12.76
N LEU A 51 14.85 9.37 -11.88
CA LEU A 51 15.40 10.68 -12.25
C LEU A 51 16.83 10.58 -12.81
N LEU A 52 17.64 9.65 -12.28
CA LEU A 52 19.03 9.48 -12.70
C LEU A 52 19.15 8.84 -14.08
N TYR A 53 18.30 7.86 -14.38
CA TYR A 53 18.33 7.11 -15.65
C TYR A 53 17.52 7.75 -16.76
N GLN A 54 16.66 8.73 -16.46
CA GLN A 54 15.85 9.41 -17.46
C GLN A 54 16.67 10.47 -18.21
N ARG A 55 16.67 10.39 -19.55
CA ARG A 55 17.43 11.27 -20.46
C ARG A 55 16.55 11.77 -21.60
N LEU A 56 16.89 12.95 -22.10
CA LEU A 56 16.30 13.50 -23.32
C LEU A 56 17.15 13.03 -24.50
N GLU A 57 16.55 12.27 -25.40
CA GLU A 57 17.20 11.81 -26.63
C GLU A 57 16.47 12.36 -27.85
N GLU A 58 17.22 12.75 -28.87
CA GLU A 58 16.66 13.15 -30.15
C GLU A 58 16.25 11.90 -30.93
N GLY A 59 14.98 11.82 -31.30
CA GLY A 59 14.42 10.71 -32.08
C GLY A 59 13.74 11.20 -33.35
N TYR A 60 13.54 10.27 -34.29
CA TYR A 60 12.92 10.54 -35.58
C TYR A 60 11.61 9.77 -35.81
N TRP A 61 11.00 9.22 -34.76
CA TRP A 61 9.79 8.39 -34.83
C TRP A 61 8.58 9.13 -35.42
N TYR A 62 8.44 10.43 -35.14
CA TYR A 62 7.41 11.32 -35.68
C TYR A 62 8.02 12.67 -36.11
N GLY A 63 9.17 12.61 -36.80
CA GLY A 63 10.01 13.77 -37.11
C GLY A 63 11.00 14.11 -35.99
N PRO A 64 11.89 15.11 -36.21
CA PRO A 64 12.94 15.49 -35.27
C PRO A 64 12.32 16.08 -34.00
N ARG A 65 12.32 15.29 -32.92
CA ARG A 65 11.83 15.71 -31.59
C ARG A 65 12.68 15.11 -30.50
N GLN A 66 12.69 15.76 -29.34
CA GLN A 66 13.26 15.19 -28.12
C GLN A 66 12.24 14.29 -27.44
N TYR A 67 12.67 13.08 -27.09
CA TYR A 67 11.90 12.08 -26.36
C TYR A 67 12.55 11.84 -25.01
N CYS A 68 11.71 11.62 -23.99
CA CYS A 68 12.18 11.28 -22.66
C CYS A 68 12.24 9.76 -22.55
N MET A 69 13.44 9.19 -22.52
CA MET A 69 13.67 7.75 -22.51
C MET A 69 14.60 7.36 -21.36
N GLU A 70 14.42 6.13 -20.85
CA GLU A 70 15.28 5.56 -19.82
C GLU A 70 16.56 5.03 -20.46
N ARG A 71 17.71 5.57 -20.05
CA ARG A 71 19.02 5.15 -20.54
C ARG A 71 19.82 4.44 -19.47
N PHE A 72 19.77 3.11 -19.51
CA PHE A 72 20.59 2.28 -18.65
C PHE A 72 21.99 2.03 -19.26
N PRO A 73 23.06 2.08 -18.45
CA PRO A 73 24.43 1.84 -18.92
C PRO A 73 24.69 0.38 -19.32
N SER A 74 23.93 -0.57 -18.77
CA SER A 74 23.99 -1.99 -19.15
C SER A 74 22.63 -2.68 -19.00
N LYS A 75 22.45 -3.80 -19.70
CA LYS A 75 21.26 -4.66 -19.58
C LYS A 75 21.07 -5.23 -18.17
N THR A 76 22.16 -5.39 -17.41
CA THR A 76 22.10 -5.83 -16.00
C THR A 76 21.50 -4.73 -15.12
N HIS A 77 21.87 -3.46 -15.33
CA HIS A 77 21.31 -2.34 -14.57
C HIS A 77 19.82 -2.13 -14.89
N GLU A 78 19.43 -2.28 -16.16
CA GLU A 78 18.03 -2.23 -16.60
C GLU A 78 17.19 -3.30 -15.88
N ARG A 79 17.62 -4.57 -15.91
CA ARG A 79 16.91 -5.66 -15.21
C ARG A 79 16.88 -5.47 -13.70
N ALA A 80 17.99 -5.05 -13.09
CA ALA A 80 18.04 -4.79 -11.66
C ALA A 80 17.08 -3.67 -11.25
N PHE A 81 16.98 -2.61 -12.06
CA PHE A 81 16.04 -1.51 -11.83
C PHE A 81 14.58 -1.96 -11.97
N ILE A 82 14.25 -2.72 -13.03
CA ILE A 82 12.90 -3.29 -13.22
C ILE A 82 12.51 -4.18 -12.04
N LEU A 83 13.39 -5.09 -11.60
CA LEU A 83 13.15 -5.96 -10.45
C LEU A 83 13.01 -5.19 -9.15
N TYR A 84 13.86 -4.19 -8.92
CA TYR A 84 13.76 -3.29 -7.77
C TYR A 84 12.39 -2.60 -7.73
N GLN A 85 11.96 -2.02 -8.85
CA GLN A 85 10.69 -1.33 -8.95
C GLN A 85 9.52 -2.30 -8.75
N PHE A 86 9.59 -3.50 -9.34
CA PHE A 86 8.60 -4.56 -9.14
C PHE A 86 8.46 -4.95 -7.67
N ILE A 87 9.58 -5.21 -6.99
CA ILE A 87 9.56 -5.64 -5.58
C ILE A 87 9.03 -4.52 -4.68
N ALA A 88 9.58 -3.32 -4.84
CA ALA A 88 9.28 -2.19 -3.96
C ALA A 88 7.87 -1.62 -4.18
N ALA A 89 7.45 -1.48 -5.43
CA ALA A 89 6.19 -0.82 -5.77
C ALA A 89 5.00 -1.79 -5.92
N TYR A 90 5.24 -3.09 -6.13
CA TYR A 90 4.17 -4.06 -6.34
C TYR A 90 4.18 -5.21 -5.33
N LEU A 91 5.26 -6.01 -5.26
CA LEU A 91 5.27 -7.23 -4.45
C LEU A 91 5.11 -6.95 -2.95
N LEU A 92 5.90 -6.04 -2.39
CA LEU A 92 5.82 -5.69 -0.96
C LEU A 92 4.45 -5.13 -0.54
N PRO A 93 3.85 -4.17 -1.28
CA PRO A 93 2.48 -3.73 -1.02
C PRO A 93 1.46 -4.87 -1.06
N VAL A 94 1.49 -5.71 -2.09
CA VAL A 94 0.52 -6.81 -2.27
C VAL A 94 0.64 -7.85 -1.15
N LEU A 95 1.86 -8.25 -0.79
CA LEU A 95 2.09 -9.19 0.32
C LEU A 95 1.57 -8.64 1.64
N THR A 96 1.85 -7.36 1.92
CA THR A 96 1.41 -6.71 3.16
C THR A 96 -0.12 -6.64 3.22
N ILE A 97 -0.78 -6.22 2.14
CA ILE A 97 -2.24 -6.14 2.06
C ILE A 97 -2.87 -7.52 2.23
N SER A 98 -2.33 -8.53 1.56
CA SER A 98 -2.83 -9.92 1.63
C SER A 98 -2.67 -10.52 3.03
N PHE A 99 -1.53 -10.29 3.67
CA PHE A 99 -1.28 -10.70 5.05
C PHE A 99 -2.25 -9.99 6.02
N CYS A 100 -2.41 -8.68 5.88
CA CYS A 100 -3.33 -7.88 6.68
C CYS A 100 -4.78 -8.38 6.55
N TYR A 101 -5.22 -8.67 5.32
CA TYR A 101 -6.55 -9.22 5.04
C TYR A 101 -6.75 -10.58 5.72
N THR A 102 -5.77 -11.48 5.58
CA THR A 102 -5.83 -12.82 6.17
C THR A 102 -5.98 -12.76 7.69
N LEU A 103 -5.21 -11.90 8.37
CA LEU A 103 -5.32 -11.69 9.81
C LEU A 103 -6.68 -11.12 10.21
N MET A 104 -7.19 -10.17 9.43
CA MET A 104 -8.47 -9.54 9.67
C MET A 104 -9.62 -10.55 9.59
N VAL A 105 -9.66 -11.37 8.53
CA VAL A 105 -10.67 -12.43 8.36
C VAL A 105 -10.60 -13.45 9.48
N LYS A 106 -9.39 -13.90 9.85
CA LYS A 106 -9.20 -14.84 10.96
C LYS A 106 -9.72 -14.28 12.29
N ARG A 107 -9.49 -13.00 12.57
CA ARG A 107 -9.91 -12.38 13.85
C ARG A 107 -11.41 -12.09 13.91
N VAL A 108 -12.01 -11.69 12.80
CA VAL A 108 -13.47 -11.48 12.69
C VAL A 108 -14.24 -12.81 12.72
N GLY A 109 -13.65 -13.88 12.20
CA GLY A 109 -14.23 -15.23 12.23
C GLY A 109 -14.09 -15.97 13.57
N GLN A 110 -13.35 -15.42 14.53
CA GLN A 110 -13.30 -15.98 15.89
C GLN A 110 -14.55 -15.53 16.66
N PRO A 111 -15.37 -16.45 17.21
CA PRO A 111 -16.54 -16.08 17.99
C PRO A 111 -16.07 -15.27 19.21
N THR A 112 -16.37 -13.98 19.20
CA THR A 112 -16.25 -13.12 20.38
C THR A 112 -17.24 -13.65 21.42
N VAL A 113 -16.69 -14.27 22.46
CA VAL A 113 -17.43 -14.60 23.68
C VAL A 113 -18.11 -13.32 24.15
N GLU A 114 -19.45 -13.34 24.19
CA GLU A 114 -20.26 -12.19 24.55
C GLU A 114 -19.90 -11.71 25.95
N PRO A 115 -19.57 -10.41 26.14
CA PRO A 115 -19.46 -9.86 27.49
C PRO A 115 -20.86 -9.74 28.08
N VAL A 116 -21.09 -10.48 29.17
CA VAL A 116 -22.30 -10.46 30.00
C VAL A 116 -22.36 -9.12 30.75
N ASP A 117 -22.63 -8.01 30.05
CA ASP A 117 -22.93 -6.72 30.67
C ASP A 117 -24.05 -6.00 29.89
N ASN A 118 -25.20 -5.86 30.56
CA ASN A 118 -26.50 -5.40 30.03
C ASN A 118 -26.58 -3.91 29.62
N ASN A 119 -25.47 -3.25 29.30
CA ASN A 119 -25.48 -1.84 28.89
C ASN A 119 -25.72 -1.68 27.38
N TYR A 120 -27.01 -1.65 27.00
CA TYR A 120 -27.48 -1.53 25.61
C TYR A 120 -26.87 -0.32 24.84
N GLN A 121 -26.67 0.82 25.51
CA GLN A 121 -26.06 2.02 24.90
C GLN A 121 -24.59 1.81 24.48
N VAL A 122 -23.81 1.07 25.28
CA VAL A 122 -22.39 0.80 24.99
C VAL A 122 -22.27 -0.23 23.87
N ASN A 123 -23.16 -1.23 23.85
CA ASN A 123 -23.22 -2.24 22.79
C ASN A 123 -23.59 -1.60 21.43
N LEU A 124 -24.56 -0.69 21.38
CA LEU A 124 -24.97 -0.02 20.12
C LEU A 124 -23.86 0.87 19.53
N LEU A 125 -23.13 1.60 20.38
CA LEU A 125 -21.98 2.43 19.99
C LEU A 125 -20.79 1.56 19.53
N SER A 126 -20.57 0.44 20.20
CA SER A 126 -19.55 -0.56 19.83
C SER A 126 -19.88 -1.21 18.47
N GLU A 127 -21.12 -1.64 18.25
CA GLU A 127 -21.58 -2.21 16.97
C GLU A 127 -21.49 -1.21 15.80
N ARG A 128 -21.86 0.06 16.03
CA ARG A 128 -21.65 1.13 15.03
C ARG A 128 -20.16 1.31 14.72
N THR A 129 -19.31 1.32 15.74
CA THR A 129 -17.87 1.48 15.57
C THR A 129 -17.24 0.28 14.85
N ILE A 130 -17.68 -0.94 15.15
CA ILE A 130 -17.24 -2.19 14.50
C ILE A 130 -17.71 -2.22 13.04
N SER A 131 -18.97 -1.88 12.77
CA SER A 131 -19.52 -1.88 11.41
C SER A 131 -18.83 -0.83 10.52
N ILE A 132 -18.57 0.38 11.03
CA ILE A 132 -17.79 1.42 10.33
C ILE A 132 -16.35 0.94 10.07
N ARG A 133 -15.68 0.37 11.08
CA ARG A 133 -14.32 -0.18 10.92
C ARG A 133 -14.28 -1.31 9.88
N SER A 134 -15.30 -2.16 9.81
CA SER A 134 -15.40 -3.21 8.80
C SER A 134 -15.59 -2.63 7.39
N LYS A 135 -16.42 -1.59 7.24
CA LYS A 135 -16.66 -0.92 5.94
C LYS A 135 -15.38 -0.26 5.43
N VAL A 136 -14.67 0.45 6.30
CA VAL A 136 -13.40 1.09 5.96
C VAL A 136 -12.35 0.04 5.60
N SER A 137 -12.30 -1.07 6.33
CA SER A 137 -11.35 -2.14 6.02
C SER A 137 -11.69 -2.88 4.72
N LYS A 138 -12.98 -3.14 4.44
CA LYS A 138 -13.46 -3.65 3.14
C LYS A 138 -13.09 -2.70 2.01
N MET A 139 -13.26 -1.39 2.20
CA MET A 139 -12.86 -0.37 1.23
C MET A 139 -11.36 -0.43 0.92
N VAL A 140 -10.50 -0.54 1.95
CA VAL A 140 -9.04 -0.66 1.78
C VAL A 140 -8.67 -1.96 1.04
N VAL A 141 -9.35 -3.07 1.33
CA VAL A 141 -9.14 -4.34 0.61
C VAL A 141 -9.51 -4.22 -0.86
N VAL A 142 -10.67 -3.64 -1.17
CA VAL A 142 -11.11 -3.41 -2.55
C VAL A 142 -10.10 -2.54 -3.30
N ILE A 143 -9.63 -1.45 -2.69
CA ILE A 143 -8.60 -0.59 -3.29
C ILE A 143 -7.29 -1.37 -3.49
N GLY A 144 -6.89 -2.22 -2.54
CA GLY A 144 -5.71 -3.07 -2.66
C GLY A 144 -5.81 -4.10 -3.79
N LEU A 145 -6.98 -4.71 -4.00
CA LEU A 145 -7.24 -5.63 -5.10
C LEU A 145 -7.20 -4.92 -6.45
N LEU A 146 -7.85 -3.75 -6.55
CA LEU A 146 -7.79 -2.92 -7.77
C LEU A 146 -6.36 -2.50 -8.08
N PHE A 147 -5.59 -2.11 -7.05
CA PHE A 147 -4.17 -1.82 -7.20
C PHE A 147 -3.41 -3.04 -7.73
N ALA A 148 -3.63 -4.23 -7.17
CA ALA A 148 -2.96 -5.46 -7.63
C ALA A 148 -3.28 -5.79 -9.09
N ILE A 149 -4.55 -5.66 -9.50
CA ILE A 149 -4.98 -5.97 -10.88
C ILE A 149 -4.43 -4.93 -11.86
N CYS A 150 -4.69 -3.64 -11.61
CA CYS A 150 -4.33 -2.57 -12.54
C CYS A 150 -2.83 -2.33 -12.62
N TRP A 151 -2.12 -2.44 -11.48
CA TRP A 151 -0.67 -2.24 -11.45
C TRP A 151 0.08 -3.50 -11.85
N GLY A 152 -0.46 -4.68 -11.53
CA GLY A 152 0.13 -5.96 -11.89
C GLY A 152 0.22 -6.14 -13.40
N SER A 153 -0.82 -5.78 -14.17
CA SER A 153 -0.77 -5.85 -15.63
C SER A 153 0.35 -5.01 -16.23
N ILE A 154 0.58 -3.81 -15.71
CA ILE A 154 1.65 -2.91 -16.17
C ILE A 154 3.02 -3.48 -15.80
N GLN A 155 3.19 -3.92 -14.56
CA GLN A 155 4.47 -4.45 -14.07
C GLN A 155 4.86 -5.77 -14.74
N ILE A 156 3.88 -6.64 -15.02
CA ILE A 156 4.08 -7.87 -15.79
C ILE A 156 4.53 -7.50 -17.21
N PHE A 157 3.86 -6.55 -17.87
CA PHE A 157 4.24 -6.11 -19.20
C PHE A 157 5.70 -5.60 -19.25
N VAL A 158 6.09 -4.75 -18.29
CA VAL A 158 7.46 -4.22 -18.20
C VAL A 158 8.50 -5.30 -17.88
N LEU A 159 8.13 -6.33 -17.09
CA LEU A 159 9.04 -7.43 -16.74
C LEU A 159 9.31 -8.38 -17.92
N PHE A 160 8.34 -8.53 -18.83
CA PHE A 160 8.43 -9.42 -20.00
C PHE A 160 8.90 -8.74 -21.29
N GLN A 161 9.06 -7.41 -21.28
CA GLN A 161 9.62 -6.63 -22.38
C GLN A 161 11.16 -6.66 -22.36
#